data_AF-A0A256WP61-F1
#
_entry.id   AF-A0A256WP61-F1
#
_cell.length_a   1.000
_cell.length_b   1.000
_cell.length_c   1.000
_cell.angle_alpha   90.00
_cell.angle_beta   90.00
_cell.angle_gamma   90.00
#
_symmetry.space_group_name_H-M   'P 1'
#
loop_
_entity.id
_entity.type
_entity.pdbx_description
1 polymer ?
#
loop_
_entity_poly.entity_id
_entity_poly.type
_entity_poly.pdbx_seq_one_letter_code
_entity_poly.pdbx_strand_id
1 'polypeptide(L)'
;MEPQKSLKSSHPFIILQFIVFRTNEHEIAKIKQLAKKLGVNKLVLKTAQIYSSDDKNKLLPLEKKYSRYKKNNKGLWEIKKKPSHACLRMWQSAVISWDGNILPCCFDKDGKYNMGNLLESTYIELKQKDKYQKFRKKVFSSQNPIDICQNCPER
;
A
#
# COMPACT_ATOMS: atom_id res chain seq x y z
N MET A 1 -25.23 -2.68 8.65
CA MET A 1 -25.25 -4.16 8.69
C MET A 1 -26.66 -4.74 8.73
N GLU A 2 -27.70 -3.92 8.86
CA GLU A 2 -29.09 -4.36 8.70
C GLU A 2 -29.39 -5.07 7.37
N PRO A 3 -28.81 -4.68 6.20
CA PRO A 3 -29.08 -5.38 4.95
C PRO A 3 -28.65 -6.85 4.96
N GLN A 4 -27.54 -7.19 5.62
CA GLN A 4 -27.10 -8.59 5.76
C GLN A 4 -28.02 -9.39 6.66
N LYS A 5 -28.49 -8.76 7.75
CA LYS A 5 -29.44 -9.38 8.68
C LYS A 5 -30.81 -9.59 8.05
N SER A 6 -31.33 -8.61 7.31
CA SER A 6 -32.62 -8.72 6.62
C SER A 6 -32.57 -9.73 5.47
N LEU A 7 -31.45 -9.81 4.76
CA LEU A 7 -31.26 -10.74 3.64
C LEU A 7 -30.70 -12.12 4.07
N LYS A 8 -30.47 -12.36 5.37
CA LYS A 8 -29.80 -13.57 5.90
C LYS A 8 -28.51 -13.91 5.13
N SER A 9 -27.76 -12.90 4.72
CA SER A 9 -26.58 -13.04 3.86
C SER A 9 -25.29 -12.87 4.66
N SER A 10 -24.32 -13.76 4.43
CA SER A 10 -22.94 -13.60 4.91
C SER A 10 -22.15 -12.54 4.12
N HIS A 11 -22.75 -11.94 3.08
CA HIS A 11 -22.12 -11.00 2.17
C HIS A 11 -22.86 -9.66 2.09
N PRO A 12 -22.13 -8.55 1.85
CA PRO A 12 -20.69 -8.49 1.60
C PRO A 12 -19.84 -8.69 2.87
N PHE A 13 -18.61 -9.19 2.76
CA PHE A 13 -17.71 -9.18 3.91
C PHE A 13 -17.13 -7.76 4.09
N ILE A 14 -17.49 -7.08 5.18
CA ILE A 14 -17.12 -5.69 5.43
C ILE A 14 -15.87 -5.61 6.30
N ILE A 15 -14.85 -4.91 5.80
CA ILE A 15 -13.60 -4.64 6.52
C ILE A 15 -13.49 -3.15 6.82
N LEU A 16 -13.48 -2.78 8.10
CA LEU A 16 -13.13 -1.42 8.53
C LEU A 16 -11.60 -1.32 8.62
N GLN A 17 -11.01 -0.39 7.87
CA GLN A 17 -9.57 -0.14 7.91
C GLN A 17 -9.30 1.20 8.58
N PHE A 18 -8.35 1.21 9.52
CA PHE A 18 -7.95 2.40 10.27
C PHE A 18 -6.43 2.56 10.17
N ILE A 19 -5.98 3.66 9.56
CA ILE A 19 -4.55 3.97 9.46
C ILE A 19 -4.13 4.66 10.76
N VAL A 20 -3.19 4.05 11.47
CA VAL A 20 -2.70 4.56 12.75
C VAL A 20 -1.59 5.58 12.50
N PHE A 21 -1.84 6.80 12.97
CA PHE A 21 -0.91 7.92 13.05
C PHE A 21 -0.75 8.35 14.51
N ARG A 22 0.28 9.14 14.80
CA ARG A 22 0.44 9.75 16.13
C ARG A 22 -0.80 10.53 16.57
N THR A 23 -1.41 11.25 15.64
CA THR A 23 -2.57 12.10 15.92
C THR A 23 -3.84 11.33 16.28
N ASN A 24 -3.90 10.01 16.03
CA ASN A 24 -5.10 9.21 16.26
C ASN A 24 -4.84 7.89 17.01
N GLU A 25 -3.59 7.55 17.37
CA GLU A 25 -3.27 6.28 18.04
C GLU A 25 -4.00 6.12 19.39
N HIS A 26 -4.29 7.22 20.06
CA HIS A 26 -5.08 7.26 21.28
C HIS A 26 -6.56 6.86 21.06
N GLU A 27 -7.05 6.86 19.83
CA GLU A 27 -8.44 6.50 19.49
C GLU A 27 -8.62 5.02 19.12
N ILE A 28 -7.57 4.20 19.23
CA ILE A 28 -7.64 2.77 18.90
C ILE A 28 -8.71 2.02 19.72
N ALA A 29 -8.94 2.42 20.97
CA ALA A 29 -10.03 1.86 21.78
C ALA A 29 -11.41 2.23 21.20
N LYS A 30 -11.59 3.49 20.77
CA LYS A 30 -12.84 3.98 20.17
C LYS A 30 -13.14 3.29 18.84
N ILE A 31 -12.15 3.15 17.95
CA ILE A 31 -12.39 2.48 16.64
C ILE A 31 -12.74 0.99 16.82
N LYS A 32 -12.22 0.33 17.86
CA LYS A 32 -12.62 -1.04 18.22
C LYS A 32 -14.08 -1.10 18.69
N GLN A 33 -14.51 -0.15 19.51
CA GLN A 33 -15.91 -0.06 19.93
C GLN A 33 -16.83 0.26 18.75
N LEU A 34 -16.43 1.19 17.88
CA LEU A 34 -17.16 1.54 16.66
C LEU A 34 -17.29 0.33 15.73
N ALA A 35 -16.21 -0.42 15.50
CA ALA A 35 -16.25 -1.63 14.69
C ALA A 35 -17.29 -2.64 15.22
N LYS A 36 -17.32 -2.87 16.54
CA LYS A 36 -18.33 -3.73 17.19
C LYS A 36 -19.75 -3.18 17.01
N LYS A 37 -19.95 -1.88 17.23
CA LYS A 37 -21.25 -1.21 17.08
C LYS A 37 -21.78 -1.28 15.65
N LEU A 38 -20.90 -1.08 14.66
CA LEU A 38 -21.23 -1.19 13.23
C LEU A 38 -21.44 -2.65 12.79
N GLY A 39 -20.91 -3.61 13.55
CA GLY A 39 -20.98 -5.04 13.28
C GLY A 39 -20.02 -5.52 12.18
N VAL A 40 -19.06 -4.72 11.72
CA VAL A 40 -18.17 -5.11 10.61
C VAL A 40 -17.48 -6.45 10.87
N ASN A 41 -17.28 -7.23 9.81
CA ASN A 41 -16.70 -8.58 9.94
C ASN A 41 -15.23 -8.54 10.40
N LYS A 42 -14.49 -7.49 10.05
CA LYS A 42 -13.08 -7.33 10.44
C LYS A 42 -12.69 -5.86 10.63
N LEU A 43 -11.96 -5.57 11.69
CA LEU A 43 -11.19 -4.33 11.84
C LEU A 43 -9.71 -4.60 11.51
N VAL A 44 -9.12 -3.77 10.65
CA VAL A 44 -7.69 -3.82 10.33
C VAL A 44 -7.03 -2.50 10.70
N LEU A 45 -6.10 -2.55 11.64
CA LEU A 45 -5.22 -1.43 11.97
C LEU A 45 -4.03 -1.45 11.00
N LYS A 46 -3.94 -0.44 10.14
CA LYS A 46 -2.87 -0.30 9.15
C LYS A 46 -1.79 0.64 9.68
N THR A 47 -0.54 0.29 9.44
CA THR A 47 0.60 1.17 9.72
C THR A 47 0.78 2.16 8.58
N ALA A 48 0.94 3.44 8.91
CA ALA A 48 1.17 4.50 7.94
C ALA A 48 2.50 4.30 7.17
N GLN A 49 2.51 4.78 5.93
CA GLN A 49 3.71 4.93 5.12
C GLN A 49 4.04 6.43 5.04
N ILE A 50 5.30 6.80 5.27
CA ILE A 50 5.80 8.16 5.09
C ILE A 50 6.70 8.23 3.86
N TYR A 51 6.72 9.37 3.17
CA TYR A 51 7.55 9.60 1.98
C TYR A 51 9.00 9.95 2.33
N SER A 52 9.20 10.68 3.42
CA SER A 52 10.51 11.17 3.86
C SER A 52 11.04 10.37 5.04
N SER A 53 12.35 10.18 5.11
CA SER A 53 13.06 9.45 6.17
C SER A 53 13.19 10.22 7.49
N ASP A 54 12.65 11.42 7.59
CA ASP A 54 12.81 12.32 8.75
C ASP A 54 11.53 12.58 9.55
N ASP A 55 10.36 12.05 9.13
CA ASP A 55 9.04 12.27 9.77
C ASP A 55 8.84 13.71 10.27
N LYS A 56 9.12 14.71 9.42
CA LYS A 56 9.05 16.15 9.83
C LYS A 56 7.73 16.52 10.51
N ASN A 57 6.63 15.92 10.03
CA ASN A 57 5.28 16.19 10.50
C ASN A 57 4.88 15.36 11.73
N LYS A 58 5.82 14.59 12.33
CA LYS A 58 5.58 13.78 13.53
C LYS A 58 4.37 12.85 13.38
N LEU A 59 4.18 12.28 12.20
CA LEU A 59 3.03 11.43 11.86
C LEU A 59 3.17 10.02 12.43
N LEU A 60 4.39 9.56 12.68
CA LEU A 60 4.61 8.19 13.13
C LEU A 60 4.12 7.99 14.57
N PRO A 61 3.36 6.90 14.83
CA PRO A 61 2.90 6.56 16.17
C PRO A 61 4.04 6.45 17.19
N LEU A 62 3.78 6.88 18.42
CA LEU A 62 4.70 6.71 19.55
C LEU A 62 4.79 5.23 19.94
N GLU A 63 3.66 4.53 19.89
CA GLU A 63 3.62 3.09 20.15
C GLU A 63 4.29 2.32 19.01
N LYS A 64 5.48 1.77 19.29
CA LYS A 64 6.30 1.06 18.30
C LYS A 64 5.50 -0.03 17.57
N LYS A 65 4.59 -0.74 18.22
CA LYS A 65 3.80 -1.83 17.57
C LYS A 65 2.91 -1.34 16.41
N TYR A 66 2.53 -0.06 16.39
CA TYR A 66 1.74 0.54 15.32
C TYR A 66 2.57 1.32 14.29
N SER A 67 3.89 1.41 14.49
CA SER A 67 4.79 2.03 13.52
C SER A 67 5.43 1.00 12.59
N ARG A 68 5.42 1.29 11.28
CA ARG A 68 6.17 0.55 10.26
C ARG A 68 7.69 0.77 10.34
N TYR A 69 8.11 1.85 10.98
CA TYR A 69 9.49 2.34 10.93
C TYR A 69 10.17 2.28 12.31
N LYS A 70 11.49 2.21 12.30
CA LYS A 70 12.36 2.40 13.46
C LYS A 70 13.45 3.41 13.10
N LYS A 71 14.00 4.11 14.10
CA LYS A 71 15.18 4.96 13.88
C LYS A 71 16.44 4.10 13.81
N ASN A 72 17.32 4.40 12.86
CA ASN A 72 18.66 3.83 12.78
C ASN A 72 19.69 4.65 13.59
N ASN A 73 20.94 4.22 13.59
CA ASN A 73 22.03 4.86 14.35
C ASN A 73 22.32 6.31 13.91
N LYS A 74 21.86 6.71 12.70
CA LYS A 74 21.99 8.07 12.17
C LYS A 74 20.75 8.93 12.47
N GLY A 75 19.78 8.41 13.23
CA GLY A 75 18.53 9.09 13.56
C GLY A 75 17.47 9.09 12.45
N LEU A 76 17.73 8.44 11.31
CA LEU A 76 16.82 8.35 10.17
C LEU A 76 15.82 7.19 10.35
N TRP A 77 14.61 7.36 9.83
CA TRP A 77 13.58 6.33 9.85
C TRP A 77 13.77 5.30 8.74
N GLU A 78 13.83 4.03 9.11
CA GLU A 78 13.92 2.88 8.20
C GLU A 78 12.79 1.88 8.46
N ILE A 79 12.36 1.17 7.42
CA ILE A 79 11.32 0.14 7.54
C ILE A 79 11.84 -1.02 8.41
N LYS A 80 11.00 -1.48 9.35
CA LYS A 80 11.36 -2.60 10.25
C LYS A 80 11.47 -3.93 9.52
N LYS A 81 10.51 -4.21 8.63
CA LYS A 81 10.45 -5.45 7.86
C LYS A 81 11.50 -5.37 6.76
N LYS A 82 12.42 -6.35 6.73
CA LYS A 82 13.39 -6.41 5.65
C LYS A 82 12.66 -6.67 4.34
N PRO A 83 13.10 -6.00 3.27
CA PRO A 83 12.62 -6.29 1.94
C PRO A 83 12.89 -7.78 1.58
N SER A 84 11.89 -8.51 1.07
CA SER A 84 12.06 -9.80 0.39
C SER A 84 12.41 -9.60 -1.09
N HIS A 85 13.42 -10.29 -1.62
CA HIS A 85 13.82 -10.24 -3.04
C HIS A 85 12.75 -10.67 -4.07
N ALA A 86 11.49 -10.83 -3.67
CA ALA A 86 10.39 -11.38 -4.45
C ALA A 86 9.26 -10.35 -4.59
N CYS A 87 9.46 -9.27 -5.35
CA CYS A 87 8.37 -8.34 -5.68
C CYS A 87 7.29 -9.06 -6.50
N LEU A 88 6.24 -9.54 -5.83
CA LEU A 88 5.13 -10.27 -6.45
C LEU A 88 4.22 -9.38 -7.31
N ARG A 89 4.23 -8.05 -7.05
CA ARG A 89 3.39 -7.09 -7.76
C ARG A 89 3.62 -7.09 -9.27
N MET A 90 4.86 -7.33 -9.71
CA MET A 90 5.22 -7.40 -11.14
C MET A 90 4.62 -8.60 -11.88
N TRP A 91 4.18 -9.62 -11.13
CA TRP A 91 3.72 -10.89 -11.66
C TRP A 91 2.22 -11.08 -11.47
N GLN A 92 1.70 -10.63 -10.32
CA GLN A 92 0.33 -10.94 -9.88
C GLN A 92 -0.67 -9.80 -10.08
N SER A 93 -0.24 -8.58 -10.39
CA SER A 93 -1.15 -7.43 -10.43
C SER A 93 -0.74 -6.36 -11.43
N ALA A 94 -1.72 -5.58 -11.88
CA ALA A 94 -1.53 -4.27 -12.50
C ALA A 94 -2.52 -3.29 -11.87
N VAL A 95 -2.20 -2.01 -11.93
CA VAL A 95 -3.13 -0.94 -11.54
C VAL A 95 -3.60 -0.26 -12.81
N ILE A 96 -4.91 -0.03 -12.91
CA ILE A 96 -5.55 0.69 -14.01
C ILE A 96 -6.09 1.98 -13.42
N SER A 97 -5.66 3.13 -13.92
CA SER A 97 -6.23 4.42 -13.55
C SER A 97 -7.56 4.67 -14.27
N TRP A 98 -8.30 5.67 -13.80
CA TRP A 98 -9.63 6.01 -14.32
C TRP A 98 -9.64 6.39 -15.81
N ASP A 99 -8.50 6.87 -16.35
CA ASP A 99 -8.29 7.26 -17.74
C ASP A 99 -7.68 6.16 -18.61
N GLY A 100 -7.62 4.92 -18.09
CA GLY A 100 -7.16 3.74 -18.83
C GLY A 100 -5.66 3.49 -18.80
N ASN A 101 -4.85 4.34 -18.14
CA ASN A 101 -3.41 4.08 -18.03
C ASN A 101 -3.12 2.86 -17.14
N ILE A 102 -2.13 2.07 -17.55
CA ILE A 102 -1.58 0.97 -16.76
C ILE A 102 -0.41 1.48 -15.93
N LEU A 103 -0.46 1.25 -14.62
CA LEU A 103 0.64 1.50 -13.69
C LEU A 103 1.21 0.18 -13.16
N PRO A 104 2.52 0.12 -12.87
CA PRO A 104 3.19 -1.09 -12.43
C PRO A 104 2.84 -1.48 -10.99
N CYS A 105 2.43 -0.52 -10.15
CA CYS A 105 2.18 -0.76 -8.72
C CYS A 105 1.29 0.33 -8.12
N CYS A 106 0.48 0.00 -7.11
CA CYS A 106 -0.31 1.00 -6.37
C CYS A 106 0.54 1.94 -5.49
N PHE A 107 1.84 1.69 -5.38
CA PHE A 107 2.80 2.60 -4.74
C PHE A 107 3.16 3.79 -5.66
N ASP A 108 2.86 3.70 -6.96
CA ASP A 108 2.95 4.81 -7.90
C ASP A 108 1.70 5.69 -7.83
N LYS A 109 1.58 6.46 -6.74
CA LYS A 109 0.36 7.23 -6.42
C LYS A 109 0.11 8.38 -7.40
N ASP A 110 1.18 8.90 -7.99
CA ASP A 110 1.13 10.00 -8.95
C ASP A 110 1.12 9.52 -10.41
N GLY A 111 1.16 8.19 -10.64
CA GLY A 111 1.14 7.61 -11.98
C GLY A 111 2.38 7.92 -12.83
N LYS A 112 3.53 8.18 -12.19
CA LYS A 112 4.79 8.57 -12.84
C LYS A 112 5.30 7.51 -13.80
N TYR A 113 5.03 6.24 -13.52
CA TYR A 113 5.47 5.09 -14.29
C TYR A 113 4.32 4.53 -15.13
N ASN A 114 3.71 5.34 -16.00
CA ASN A 114 2.72 4.85 -16.97
C ASN A 114 3.34 3.79 -17.92
N MET A 115 2.72 2.62 -18.05
CA MET A 115 3.15 1.50 -18.91
C MET A 115 2.42 1.44 -20.27
N GLY A 116 1.48 2.35 -20.50
CA GLY A 116 0.63 2.43 -21.69
C GLY A 116 -0.85 2.56 -21.31
N ASN A 117 -1.71 2.74 -22.31
CA ASN A 117 -3.15 2.95 -22.11
C ASN A 117 -3.97 1.80 -22.70
N LEU A 118 -4.95 1.29 -21.95
CA LEU A 118 -5.85 0.20 -22.39
C LEU A 118 -6.85 0.61 -23.46
N LEU A 119 -7.04 1.91 -23.69
CA LEU A 119 -7.86 2.42 -24.79
C LEU A 119 -7.15 2.28 -26.15
N GLU A 120 -5.82 2.07 -26.15
CA GLU A 120 -5.00 2.00 -27.36
C GLU A 120 -4.37 0.61 -27.59
N SER A 121 -4.20 -0.20 -26.55
CA SER A 121 -3.51 -1.49 -26.64
C SER A 121 -4.02 -2.47 -25.60
N THR A 122 -3.94 -3.76 -25.88
CA THR A 122 -4.30 -4.78 -24.90
C THR A 122 -3.25 -4.86 -23.78
N TYR A 123 -3.65 -5.32 -22.59
CA TYR A 123 -2.70 -5.52 -21.48
C TYR A 123 -1.55 -6.49 -21.85
N ILE A 124 -1.85 -7.50 -22.67
CA ILE A 124 -0.85 -8.50 -23.12
C ILE A 124 0.22 -7.83 -23.98
N GLU A 125 -0.19 -6.98 -24.93
CA GLU A 125 0.73 -6.19 -25.76
C GLU A 125 1.57 -5.26 -24.89
N LEU A 126 0.93 -4.51 -23.98
CA LEU A 126 1.63 -3.58 -23.08
C LEU A 126 2.68 -4.28 -22.22
N LYS A 127 2.41 -5.50 -21.75
CA LYS A 127 3.39 -6.31 -21.00
C LYS A 127 4.60 -6.72 -21.84
N GLN A 128 4.46 -6.87 -23.15
CA GLN A 128 5.55 -7.26 -24.05
C GLN A 128 6.38 -6.05 -24.49
N LYS A 129 5.83 -4.83 -24.43
CA LYS A 129 6.55 -3.60 -24.79
C LYS A 129 7.80 -3.40 -23.92
N ASP A 130 8.82 -2.85 -24.56
CA ASP A 130 10.13 -2.51 -23.98
C ASP A 130 10.03 -1.74 -22.66
N LYS A 131 9.11 -0.78 -22.58
CA LYS A 131 8.91 0.06 -21.39
C LYS A 131 8.61 -0.78 -20.15
N TYR A 132 7.69 -1.75 -20.29
CA TYR A 132 7.31 -2.65 -19.20
C TYR A 132 8.45 -3.59 -18.83
N GLN A 133 9.10 -4.20 -19.83
CA GLN A 133 10.20 -5.14 -19.61
C GLN A 133 11.41 -4.46 -18.95
N LYS A 134 11.75 -3.23 -19.35
CA LYS A 134 12.81 -2.41 -18.74
C LYS A 134 12.46 -2.07 -17.29
N PHE A 135 11.22 -1.66 -17.02
CA PHE A 135 10.77 -1.38 -15.65
C PHE A 135 10.88 -2.64 -14.76
N ARG A 136 10.39 -3.78 -15.25
CA ARG A 136 10.48 -5.06 -14.54
C ARG A 136 11.92 -5.44 -14.23
N LYS A 137 12.84 -5.38 -15.21
CA LYS A 137 14.28 -5.63 -14.99
C LYS A 137 14.86 -4.70 -13.94
N LYS A 138 14.46 -3.42 -13.93
CA LYS A 138 14.92 -2.43 -12.95
C LYS A 138 14.44 -2.74 -11.52
N VAL A 139 13.23 -3.26 -11.34
CA VAL A 139 12.71 -3.66 -10.02
C VAL A 139 13.62 -4.70 -9.36
N PHE A 140 14.14 -5.65 -10.13
CA PHE A 140 15.00 -6.74 -9.66
C PHE A 140 16.50 -6.45 -9.77
N SER A 141 16.88 -5.26 -10.24
CA SER A 141 18.27 -4.81 -10.27
C SER A 141 18.66 -4.13 -8.95
N SER A 142 19.91 -4.32 -8.52
CA SER A 142 20.54 -3.57 -7.43
C SER A 142 20.95 -2.15 -7.86
N GLN A 143 21.04 -1.88 -9.16
CA GLN A 143 21.41 -0.57 -9.69
C GLN A 143 20.17 0.34 -9.75
N ASN A 144 20.23 1.48 -9.06
CA ASN A 144 19.22 2.56 -9.06
C ASN A 144 17.85 2.18 -8.44
N PRO A 145 17.65 2.43 -7.13
CA PRO A 145 16.38 2.14 -6.50
C PRO A 145 15.27 3.06 -7.04
N ILE A 146 14.24 2.44 -7.62
CA ILE A 146 13.00 3.12 -8.00
C ILE A 146 12.37 3.72 -6.73
N ASP A 147 12.00 5.00 -6.78
CA ASP A 147 11.46 5.78 -5.65
C ASP A 147 10.26 5.09 -4.98
N ILE A 148 9.28 4.62 -5.76
CA ILE A 148 8.09 3.92 -5.26
C ILE A 148 8.42 2.58 -4.57
N CYS A 149 9.61 2.02 -4.81
CA CYS A 149 10.06 0.79 -4.20
C CYS A 149 10.81 1.00 -2.87
N GLN A 150 11.33 2.20 -2.59
CA GLN A 150 12.18 2.46 -1.41
C GLN A 150 11.43 2.23 -0.09
N ASN A 151 10.12 2.50 -0.07
CA ASN A 151 9.25 2.33 1.09
C ASN A 151 8.27 1.14 0.96
N CYS A 152 8.57 0.19 0.07
CA CYS A 152 7.73 -0.96 -0.22
C CYS A 152 8.10 -2.15 0.70
N PRO A 153 7.13 -2.80 1.36
CA PRO A 153 7.40 -3.99 2.18
C PRO A 153 7.60 -5.28 1.37
N GLU A 154 7.49 -5.23 0.03
CA GLU A 154 7.55 -6.37 -0.90
C GLU A 154 8.82 -6.42 -1.75
N ARG A 155 9.58 -5.31 -1.86
CA ARG A 155 10.96 -5.38 -2.41
C ARG A 155 11.83 -6.12 -1.41
#